data_AF-A0A962P075-F1
#
_entry.id   AF-A0A962P075-F1
#
_cell.length_a   1.000
_cell.length_b   1.000
_cell.length_c   1.000
_cell.angle_alpha   90.00
_cell.angle_beta   90.00
_cell.angle_gamma   90.00
#
_symmetry.space_group_name_H-M   'P 1'
#
loop_
_entity.id
_entity.type
_entity.pdbx_description
1 polymer ?
#
loop_
_entity_poly.entity_id
_entity_poly.type
_entity_poly.pdbx_seq_one_letter_code
_entity_poly.pdbx_strand_id
1 'polypeptide(L)'
;HSFVVNDKKSFEEFVLLIKQSAVVWSNSSVDFKGIDALFNGDVDERVKKRVHHVDYMPHALVAARLANNPKFEEIAMSLAPIKNDSKRWLAPAKIDPFDAWPKLVQYLRDEVKPLA
;
A
#
# COMPACT_ATOMS: atom_id res chain seq x y z
N HIS A 1 2.94 -1.53 18.33
CA HIS A 1 2.64 -2.45 19.43
C HIS A 1 3.83 -3.37 19.64
N SER A 2 4.29 -3.56 20.87
CA SER A 2 5.24 -4.60 21.23
C SER A 2 4.47 -5.80 21.77
N PHE A 3 4.71 -6.99 21.20
CA PHE A 3 4.20 -8.25 21.74
C PHE A 3 5.25 -8.81 22.70
N VAL A 4 4.86 -9.22 23.91
CA VAL A 4 5.79 -9.73 24.93
C VAL A 4 5.51 -11.21 25.14
N VAL A 5 6.55 -12.03 25.07
CA VAL A 5 6.48 -13.49 25.27
C VAL A 5 7.03 -13.81 26.66
N ASN A 6 6.17 -14.27 27.56
CA ASN A 6 6.54 -14.55 28.96
C ASN A 6 6.24 -15.98 29.39
N ASP A 7 5.49 -16.73 28.57
CA ASP A 7 5.09 -18.11 28.83
C ASP A 7 4.83 -18.87 27.53
N LYS A 8 4.53 -20.17 27.65
CA LYS A 8 4.24 -21.03 26.49
C LYS A 8 3.04 -20.52 25.68
N LYS A 9 2.00 -20.00 26.34
CA LYS A 9 0.77 -19.55 25.68
C LYS A 9 1.03 -18.32 24.82
N SER A 10 1.67 -17.29 25.39
CA SER A 10 2.08 -16.08 24.66
C SER A 10 3.05 -16.40 23.52
N PHE A 11 3.93 -17.41 23.67
CA PHE A 11 4.76 -17.88 22.56
C PHE A 11 3.92 -18.49 21.42
N GLU A 12 2.94 -19.35 21.73
CA GLU A 12 2.06 -19.96 20.73
C GLU A 12 1.21 -18.90 20.00
N GLU A 13 0.70 -17.90 20.73
CA GLU A 13 0.00 -16.74 20.16
C GLU A 13 0.92 -15.92 19.23
N PHE A 14 2.17 -15.69 19.62
CA PHE A 14 3.15 -14.99 18.78
C PHE A 14 3.44 -15.75 17.48
N VAL A 15 3.63 -17.07 17.55
CA VAL A 15 3.83 -17.92 16.37
C VAL A 15 2.60 -17.87 15.46
N LEU A 16 1.39 -17.90 16.02
CA LEU A 16 0.16 -17.75 15.25
C LEU A 16 0.11 -16.40 14.52
N LEU A 17 0.45 -15.31 15.21
CA LEU A 17 0.52 -13.96 14.62
C LEU A 17 1.52 -13.88 13.47
N ILE A 18 2.71 -14.50 13.61
CA ILE A 18 3.71 -14.58 12.54
C ILE A 18 3.14 -15.31 11.32
N LYS A 19 2.51 -16.48 11.53
CA LYS A 19 1.92 -17.29 10.45
C LYS A 19 0.80 -16.55 9.74
N GLN A 20 -0.04 -15.83 10.48
CA GLN A 20 -1.17 -15.08 9.93
C GLN A 20 -0.77 -13.75 9.28
N SER A 21 0.44 -13.23 9.56
CA SER A 21 0.88 -11.92 9.07
C SER A 21 2.15 -12.06 8.22
N ALA A 22 3.32 -12.16 8.84
CA ALA A 22 4.61 -12.10 8.15
C ALA A 22 4.77 -13.19 7.06
N VAL A 23 4.30 -14.41 7.32
CA VAL A 23 4.36 -15.50 6.32
C VAL A 23 3.43 -15.22 5.14
N VAL A 24 2.20 -14.78 5.40
CA VAL A 24 1.24 -14.41 4.35
C VAL A 24 1.78 -13.27 3.50
N TRP A 25 2.27 -12.20 4.13
CA TRP A 25 2.83 -11.05 3.43
C TRP A 25 4.05 -11.42 2.58
N SER A 26 4.94 -12.28 3.10
CA SER A 26 6.10 -12.79 2.36
C SER A 26 5.67 -13.60 1.13
N ASN A 27 4.69 -14.48 1.27
CA ASN A 27 4.20 -15.30 0.16
C ASN A 27 3.49 -14.46 -0.90
N SER A 28 2.80 -13.39 -0.50
CA SER A 28 2.17 -12.46 -1.43
C SER A 28 3.18 -11.55 -2.13
N SER A 29 4.31 -11.20 -1.51
CA SER A 29 5.23 -10.19 -2.07
C SER A 29 6.29 -10.74 -3.04
N VAL A 30 5.97 -11.83 -3.75
CA VAL A 30 6.91 -12.49 -4.68
C VAL A 30 6.97 -11.83 -6.06
N ASP A 31 5.91 -11.11 -6.44
CA ASP A 31 5.80 -10.35 -7.68
C ASP A 31 4.92 -9.10 -7.50
N PHE A 32 4.80 -8.27 -8.53
CA PHE A 32 4.01 -7.05 -8.45
C PHE A 32 2.50 -7.30 -8.29
N LYS A 33 1.96 -8.40 -8.82
CA LYS A 33 0.54 -8.74 -8.65
C LYS A 33 0.23 -9.08 -7.20
N GLY A 34 1.11 -9.83 -6.55
CA GLY A 34 0.94 -10.18 -5.16
C GLY A 34 1.25 -9.02 -4.21
N ILE A 35 2.19 -8.12 -4.54
CA ILE A 35 2.36 -6.84 -3.83
C ILE A 35 1.10 -5.98 -3.98
N ASP A 36 0.53 -5.88 -5.18
CA ASP A 36 -0.73 -5.17 -5.42
C ASP A 36 -1.91 -5.81 -4.66
N ALA A 37 -2.00 -7.14 -4.62
CA ALA A 37 -3.00 -7.84 -3.81
C ALA A 37 -2.84 -7.55 -2.30
N LEU A 38 -1.60 -7.41 -1.83
CA LEU A 38 -1.30 -7.01 -0.45
C LEU A 38 -1.65 -5.54 -0.15
N PHE A 39 -1.42 -4.64 -1.10
CA PHE A 39 -1.59 -3.20 -0.90
C PHE A 39 -3.02 -2.72 -1.21
N ASN A 40 -3.66 -3.28 -2.22
CA ASN A 40 -4.93 -2.81 -2.79
C ASN A 40 -6.03 -3.89 -2.75
N GLY A 41 -5.65 -5.16 -2.65
CA GLY A 41 -6.56 -6.31 -2.60
C GLY A 41 -7.11 -6.63 -1.20
N ASP A 42 -7.25 -7.92 -0.92
CA ASP A 42 -7.92 -8.48 0.25
C ASP A 42 -7.02 -9.39 1.11
N VAL A 43 -5.71 -9.41 0.83
CA VAL A 43 -4.74 -10.26 1.56
C VAL A 43 -4.64 -9.90 3.04
N ASP A 44 -4.51 -8.62 3.37
CA ASP A 44 -4.53 -8.14 4.77
C ASP A 44 -4.99 -6.68 4.85
N GLU A 45 -6.19 -6.47 5.40
CA GLU A 45 -6.81 -5.16 5.54
C GLU A 45 -5.96 -4.18 6.37
N ARG A 46 -5.14 -4.68 7.31
CA ARG A 46 -4.25 -3.83 8.13
C ARG A 46 -3.13 -3.25 7.29
N VAL A 47 -2.58 -4.04 6.36
CA VAL A 47 -1.54 -3.59 5.43
C VAL A 47 -2.13 -2.60 4.43
N LYS A 48 -3.27 -2.94 3.82
CA LYS A 48 -4.00 -2.03 2.94
C LYS A 48 -4.27 -0.68 3.58
N LYS A 49 -4.87 -0.65 4.78
CA LYS A 49 -5.10 0.60 5.54
C LYS A 49 -3.81 1.37 5.82
N ARG A 50 -2.72 0.68 6.12
CA ARG A 50 -1.40 1.29 6.37
C ARG A 50 -0.82 1.91 5.11
N VAL A 51 -0.90 1.23 3.97
CA VAL A 51 -0.35 1.73 2.69
C VAL A 51 -1.24 2.83 2.10
N HIS A 52 -2.55 2.75 2.30
CA HIS A 52 -3.50 3.81 1.92
C HIS A 52 -3.45 5.01 2.88
N HIS A 53 -2.63 4.95 3.92
CA HIS A 53 -2.30 6.12 4.74
C HIS A 53 -1.40 7.08 3.96
N VAL A 54 -1.50 8.38 4.28
CA VAL A 54 -0.93 9.50 3.51
C VAL A 54 0.55 9.37 3.14
N ASP A 55 1.36 8.79 4.01
CA ASP A 55 2.80 8.66 3.79
C ASP A 55 3.15 7.62 2.71
N TYR A 56 2.23 6.70 2.44
CA TYR A 56 2.48 5.53 1.62
C TYR A 56 1.54 5.42 0.41
N MET A 57 0.54 6.29 0.26
CA MET A 57 -0.42 6.27 -0.87
C MET A 57 0.24 6.14 -2.24
N PRO A 58 1.38 6.81 -2.56
CA PRO A 58 2.07 6.60 -3.83
C PRO A 58 2.49 5.15 -4.08
N HIS A 59 2.85 4.39 -3.05
CA HIS A 59 3.26 2.99 -3.17
C HIS A 59 2.09 2.10 -3.60
N ALA A 60 0.86 2.37 -3.14
CA ALA A 60 -0.34 1.69 -3.61
C ALA A 60 -0.54 1.89 -5.12
N LEU A 61 -0.31 3.10 -5.64
CA LEU A 61 -0.42 3.36 -7.09
C LEU A 61 0.70 2.74 -7.90
N VAL A 62 1.93 2.79 -7.41
CA VAL A 62 3.06 2.14 -8.08
C VAL A 62 2.80 0.63 -8.18
N ALA A 63 2.38 -0.02 -7.09
CA ALA A 63 2.04 -1.44 -7.11
C ALA A 63 0.90 -1.74 -8.10
N ALA A 64 -0.20 -0.99 -8.06
CA ALA A 64 -1.33 -1.15 -8.97
C ALA A 64 -0.92 -1.00 -10.43
N ARG A 65 -0.06 -0.02 -10.76
CA ARG A 65 0.41 0.17 -12.13
C ARG A 65 1.28 -0.99 -12.60
N LEU A 66 2.28 -1.37 -11.79
CA LEU A 66 3.23 -2.43 -12.15
C LEU A 66 2.54 -3.80 -12.27
N ALA A 67 1.48 -4.03 -11.49
CA ALA A 67 0.64 -5.22 -11.56
C ALA A 67 -0.37 -5.24 -12.73
N ASN A 68 -0.45 -4.16 -13.51
CA ASN A 68 -1.50 -3.94 -14.51
C ASN A 68 -2.92 -4.06 -13.93
N ASN A 69 -3.14 -3.51 -12.73
CA ASN A 69 -4.43 -3.60 -12.05
C ASN A 69 -5.52 -2.84 -12.84
N PRO A 70 -6.64 -3.49 -13.24
CA PRO A 70 -7.69 -2.84 -14.02
C PRO A 70 -8.41 -1.71 -13.26
N LYS A 71 -8.27 -1.66 -11.93
CA LYS A 71 -8.83 -0.62 -11.07
C LYS A 71 -7.87 0.53 -10.80
N PHE A 72 -6.75 0.63 -11.52
CA PHE A 72 -5.73 1.66 -11.30
C PHE A 72 -6.33 3.08 -11.19
N GLU A 73 -7.25 3.44 -12.09
CA GLU A 73 -7.88 4.77 -12.09
C GLU A 73 -8.78 5.01 -10.87
N GLU A 74 -9.54 4.00 -10.46
CA GLU A 74 -10.39 4.06 -9.26
C GLU A 74 -9.54 4.24 -7.99
N ILE A 75 -8.42 3.52 -7.92
CA ILE A 75 -7.45 3.63 -6.83
C ILE A 75 -6.82 5.04 -6.83
N ALA A 76 -6.42 5.56 -8.00
CA ALA A 76 -5.86 6.91 -8.13
C ALA A 76 -6.82 8.02 -7.68
N MET A 77 -8.11 7.86 -7.98
CA MET A 77 -9.15 8.79 -7.55
C MET A 77 -9.41 8.70 -6.04
N SER A 78 -9.55 7.48 -5.50
CA SER A 78 -9.84 7.27 -4.08
C SER A 78 -8.70 7.69 -3.15
N LEU A 79 -7.46 7.64 -3.64
CA LEU A 79 -6.26 8.04 -2.91
C LEU A 79 -5.85 9.50 -3.15
N ALA A 80 -6.53 10.23 -4.02
CA ALA A 80 -6.19 11.62 -4.31
C ALA A 80 -6.29 12.48 -3.03
N PRO A 81 -5.31 13.37 -2.77
CA PRO A 81 -5.42 14.33 -1.69
C PRO A 81 -6.74 15.12 -1.79
N ILE A 82 -7.40 15.36 -0.65
CA ILE A 82 -8.64 16.15 -0.57
C ILE A 82 -8.34 17.49 0.11
N LYS A 83 -8.78 18.59 -0.52
CA LYS A 83 -8.51 19.95 -0.02
C LYS A 83 -9.16 20.11 1.35
N ASN A 84 -8.37 20.60 2.31
CA ASN A 84 -8.76 20.76 3.72
C ASN A 84 -8.98 19.46 4.52
N ASP A 85 -8.60 18.29 4.00
CA ASP A 85 -8.47 17.08 4.80
C ASP A 85 -7.14 17.11 5.60
N SER A 86 -7.14 16.53 6.80
CA SER A 86 -5.94 16.27 7.60
C SER A 86 -5.08 15.18 6.97
N LYS A 87 -5.65 14.38 6.07
CA LYS A 87 -4.94 13.38 5.29
C LYS A 87 -4.27 14.01 4.05
N ARG A 88 -3.07 14.57 4.23
CA ARG A 88 -2.23 15.03 3.11
C ARG A 88 -0.96 14.21 2.99
N TRP A 89 -0.76 13.58 1.84
CA TRP A 89 0.56 13.09 1.45
C TRP A 89 1.54 14.26 1.45
N LEU A 90 2.63 14.15 2.20
CA LEU A 90 3.71 15.12 2.17
C LEU A 90 4.57 14.81 0.95
N ALA A 91 4.27 15.45 -0.17
CA ALA A 91 5.08 15.30 -1.38
C ALA A 91 6.56 15.55 -1.05
N PRO A 92 7.51 14.74 -1.59
CA PRO A 92 8.92 14.82 -1.23
C PRO A 92 9.62 16.13 -1.64
N ALA A 93 8.94 17.00 -2.39
CA ALA A 93 9.39 18.33 -2.77
C ALA A 93 8.47 19.41 -2.18
N LYS A 94 8.91 20.68 -2.17
CA LYS A 94 8.09 21.87 -1.83
C LYS A 94 6.96 22.14 -2.85
N ILE A 95 6.32 21.09 -3.36
CA ILE A 95 5.24 21.12 -4.33
C ILE A 95 3.96 20.81 -3.57
N ASP A 96 2.89 21.53 -3.88
CA ASP A 96 1.59 21.24 -3.32
C ASP A 96 1.15 19.81 -3.71
N PRO A 97 0.74 18.95 -2.76
CA PRO A 97 0.24 17.61 -3.05
C PRO A 97 -0.90 17.57 -4.08
N PHE A 98 -1.74 18.61 -4.16
CA PHE A 98 -2.80 18.74 -5.17
C PHE A 98 -2.26 18.93 -6.58
N ASP A 99 -1.09 19.56 -6.72
CA ASP A 99 -0.41 19.74 -8.01
C ASP A 99 0.49 18.55 -8.34
N ALA A 100 1.06 17.90 -7.33
CA ALA A 100 1.97 16.77 -7.48
C ALA A 100 1.22 15.47 -7.82
N TRP A 101 0.07 15.23 -7.19
CA TRP A 101 -0.67 13.98 -7.35
C TRP A 101 -1.10 13.70 -8.80
N PRO A 102 -1.73 14.64 -9.54
CA PRO A 102 -2.11 14.39 -10.93
C PRO A 102 -0.91 14.09 -11.83
N LYS A 103 0.25 14.74 -11.59
CA LYS A 103 1.49 14.50 -12.34
C LYS A 103 2.05 13.10 -12.08
N LEU A 104 1.99 12.65 -10.82
CA LEU A 104 2.38 11.28 -10.47
C LEU A 104 1.48 10.26 -11.17
N VAL A 105 0.16 10.43 -11.08
CA VAL A 105 -0.80 9.52 -11.74
C VAL A 105 -0.55 9.48 -13.25
N GLN A 106 -0.37 10.64 -13.88
CA GLN A 106 -0.07 10.73 -15.30
C GLN A 106 1.25 10.03 -15.65
N TYR A 107 2.32 10.28 -14.91
CA TYR A 107 3.61 9.63 -15.13
C TYR A 107 3.50 8.11 -15.04
N LEU A 108 2.82 7.59 -14.01
CA LEU A 108 2.61 6.15 -13.87
C LEU A 108 1.78 5.57 -15.03
N ARG A 109 0.75 6.29 -15.49
CA ARG A 109 -0.11 5.85 -16.60
C ARG A 109 0.64 5.83 -17.93
N ASP A 110 1.34 6.91 -18.25
CA ASP A 110 1.82 7.19 -19.59
C ASP A 110 3.25 6.66 -19.80
N GLU A 111 4.11 6.77 -18.78
CA GLU A 111 5.55 6.49 -18.91
C GLU A 111 5.98 5.17 -18.29
N VAL A 112 5.25 4.67 -17.29
CA VAL A 112 5.58 3.40 -16.63
C VAL A 112 4.85 2.24 -17.30
N LYS A 113 5.61 1.30 -17.86
CA LYS A 113 5.07 0.06 -18.41
C LYS A 113 4.76 -0.94 -17.28
N PRO A 114 3.58 -1.60 -17.30
CA PRO A 114 3.32 -2.70 -16.39
C PRO A 114 4.34 -3.83 -16.58
N LEU A 115 4.63 -4.55 -15.49
CA LEU A 115 5.66 -5.60 -15.47
C LEU A 115 5.08 -7.00 -15.25
N ALA A 116 3.75 -7.12 -15.13
CA ALA A 116 3.05 -8.36 -14.82
C ALA A 116 1.88 -8.63 -15.77
#